data_AF-F3GLA8-F1
#
_entry.id   AF-F3GLA8-F1
#
_cell.length_a   1.000
_cell.length_b   1.000
_cell.length_c   1.000
_cell.angle_alpha   90.00
_cell.angle_beta   90.00
_cell.angle_gamma   90.00
#
_symmetry.space_group_name_H-M   'P 1'
#
loop_
_entity.id
_entity.type
_entity.pdbx_description
1 polymer ?
#
loop_
_entity_poly.entity_id
_entity_poly.type
_entity_poly.pdbx_seq_one_letter_code
_entity_poly.pdbx_strand_id
1 'polypeptide(L)'
;MMTRMLELGRSAPLPANSKIPDNIVLGINRENVCPLPGEFNAYAAAHAQQGMPLAVAGLTDAEYQTLQRWLAAGAPVEQQAITPSVTEAAQINAWEAQLNEPGANQALVGRWLFEHLFLAHIYFEGGEAGHFFQWVRSRTPSGKPVDLIATRRPDDDPG
;
A
#
# COMPACT_ATOMS: atom_id res chain seq x y z
N MET A 1 9.81 6.04 -10.57
CA MET A 1 10.80 5.75 -9.50
C MET A 1 11.19 4.27 -9.46
N MET A 2 10.23 3.34 -9.36
CA MET A 2 10.54 1.88 -9.34
C MET A 2 11.47 1.40 -10.47
N THR A 3 11.22 1.81 -11.72
CA THR A 3 12.09 1.48 -12.87
C THR A 3 13.55 1.82 -12.63
N ARG A 4 13.84 3.00 -12.06
CA ARG A 4 15.21 3.44 -11.77
C ARG A 4 15.86 2.63 -10.66
N MET A 5 15.08 2.16 -9.68
CA MET A 5 15.58 1.26 -8.63
C MET A 5 15.94 -0.12 -9.19
N LEU A 6 15.16 -0.64 -10.14
CA LEU A 6 15.49 -1.89 -10.84
C LEU A 6 16.76 -1.75 -11.69
N GLU A 7 16.90 -0.62 -12.40
CA GLU A 7 18.12 -0.29 -13.15
C GLU A 7 19.35 -0.22 -12.24
N LEU A 8 19.24 0.44 -11.08
CA LEU A 8 20.31 0.51 -10.09
C LEU A 8 20.71 -0.89 -9.61
N GLY A 9 19.74 -1.73 -9.26
CA GLY A 9 19.99 -3.10 -8.78
C GLY A 9 20.67 -3.97 -9.84
N ARG A 10 20.31 -3.76 -11.11
CA ARG A 10 20.94 -4.43 -12.26
C ARG A 10 22.34 -3.91 -12.57
N SER A 11 22.63 -2.64 -12.28
CA SER A 11 23.94 -2.02 -12.59
C SER A 11 25.08 -2.50 -11.68
N ALA A 12 24.76 -2.94 -10.46
CA ALA A 12 25.73 -3.38 -9.47
C ALA A 12 25.21 -4.59 -8.65
N PRO A 13 24.96 -5.75 -9.28
CA PRO A 13 24.44 -6.93 -8.60
C PRO A 13 25.48 -7.54 -7.66
N LEU A 14 25.02 -8.21 -6.60
CA LEU A 14 25.89 -9.03 -5.77
C LEU A 14 26.26 -10.35 -6.48
N PRO A 15 27.43 -10.93 -6.21
CA PRO A 15 27.73 -12.27 -6.70
C PRO A 15 26.76 -13.31 -6.13
N ALA A 16 26.31 -14.25 -6.96
CA ALA A 16 25.44 -15.33 -6.51
C ALA A 16 26.10 -16.18 -5.41
N ASN A 17 25.30 -16.60 -4.42
CA ASN A 17 25.74 -17.43 -3.29
C ASN A 17 26.92 -16.84 -2.49
N SER A 18 27.09 -15.52 -2.49
CA SER A 18 28.11 -14.82 -1.71
C SER A 18 27.53 -14.21 -0.44
N LYS A 19 28.39 -14.01 0.57
CA LYS A 19 28.03 -13.26 1.77
C LYS A 19 27.72 -11.81 1.37
N ILE A 20 26.60 -11.29 1.86
CA ILE A 20 26.23 -9.87 1.72
C ILE A 20 27.36 -9.03 2.36
N PRO A 21 27.93 -8.05 1.66
CA PRO A 21 29.02 -7.26 2.21
C PRO A 21 28.52 -6.35 3.35
N ASP A 22 29.38 -6.10 4.34
CA ASP A 22 28.99 -5.43 5.59
C ASP A 22 28.62 -3.92 5.38
N ASN A 23 28.90 -3.35 4.20
CA ASN A 23 28.49 -1.99 3.82
C ASN A 23 27.00 -1.88 3.48
N ILE A 24 26.32 -3.00 3.21
CA ILE A 24 24.87 -3.05 3.02
C ILE A 24 24.23 -3.30 4.39
N VAL A 25 23.82 -2.22 5.05
CA VAL A 25 23.13 -2.30 6.34
C VAL A 25 21.74 -2.91 6.14
N LEU A 26 21.46 -4.01 6.84
CA LEU A 26 20.16 -4.69 6.89
C LEU A 26 19.60 -4.67 8.32
N GLY A 27 18.30 -4.95 8.45
CA GLY A 27 17.61 -5.03 9.75
C GLY A 27 17.20 -3.68 10.34
N ILE A 28 16.98 -3.66 11.66
CA ILE A 28 16.36 -2.53 12.38
C ILE A 28 17.20 -1.25 12.38
N ASN A 29 18.51 -1.35 12.18
CA ASN A 29 19.42 -0.23 12.16
C ASN A 29 19.59 0.39 10.76
N ARG A 30 18.91 -0.16 9.75
CA ARG A 30 18.94 0.38 8.40
C ARG A 30 18.14 1.67 8.34
N GLU A 31 18.78 2.75 7.90
CA GLU A 31 18.07 3.98 7.55
C GLU A 31 17.23 3.76 6.29
N ASN A 32 15.91 3.86 6.43
CA ASN A 32 14.96 3.74 5.32
C ASN A 32 14.69 5.14 4.74
N VAL A 33 15.20 5.37 3.53
CA VAL A 33 15.03 6.63 2.81
C VAL A 33 14.12 6.43 1.60
N CYS A 34 13.21 7.38 1.38
CA CYS A 34 12.32 7.42 0.22
C CYS A 34 12.67 8.66 -0.62
N PRO A 35 13.73 8.59 -1.46
CA PRO A 35 14.19 9.76 -2.20
C PRO A 35 13.11 10.28 -3.15
N LEU A 36 12.96 11.59 -3.21
CA LEU A 36 12.11 12.24 -4.19
C LEU A 36 12.68 12.03 -5.61
N PRO A 37 11.86 12.20 -6.66
CA PRO A 37 12.32 12.05 -8.03
C PRO A 37 13.58 12.84 -8.41
N GLY A 38 13.74 14.05 -7.88
CA GLY A 38 14.92 14.90 -8.11
C GLY A 38 16.16 14.50 -7.31
N GLU A 39 15.99 13.74 -6.22
CA GLU A 39 17.08 13.33 -5.32
C GLU A 39 17.69 11.98 -5.70
N PHE A 40 17.03 11.25 -6.60
CA PHE A 40 17.40 9.88 -6.95
C PHE A 40 18.86 9.73 -7.38
N ASN A 41 19.39 10.65 -8.17
CA ASN A 41 20.77 10.54 -8.66
C ASN A 41 21.79 10.61 -7.51
N ALA A 42 21.54 11.49 -6.52
CA ALA A 42 22.38 11.57 -5.34
C ALA A 42 22.27 10.31 -4.49
N TYR A 43 21.05 9.78 -4.32
CA TYR A 43 20.82 8.49 -3.66
C TYR A 43 21.57 7.35 -4.36
N ALA A 44 21.43 7.20 -5.68
CA ALA A 44 22.09 6.14 -6.45
C ALA A 44 23.62 6.21 -6.37
N ALA A 45 24.19 7.42 -6.35
CA ALA A 45 25.62 7.62 -6.16
C ALA A 45 26.09 7.22 -4.76
N ALA A 46 25.33 7.56 -3.71
CA ALA A 46 25.66 7.22 -2.33
C ALA A 46 25.40 5.73 -1.99
N HIS A 47 24.45 5.09 -2.69
CA HIS A 47 23.96 3.76 -2.39
C HIS A 47 23.95 2.85 -3.63
N ALA A 48 25.08 2.77 -4.34
CA ALA A 48 25.20 2.08 -5.62
C ALA A 48 24.73 0.61 -5.61
N GLN A 49 24.86 -0.09 -4.48
CA GLN A 49 24.45 -1.50 -4.32
C GLN A 49 23.10 -1.67 -3.61
N GLN A 50 22.34 -0.59 -3.41
CA GLN A 50 21.02 -0.62 -2.75
C GLN A 50 19.85 -0.40 -3.72
N GLY A 51 20.02 -0.86 -4.96
CA GLY A 51 18.91 -0.98 -5.90
C GLY A 51 17.96 -2.13 -5.55
N MET A 52 16.93 -2.33 -6.38
CA MET A 52 15.96 -3.41 -6.21
C MET A 52 16.22 -4.58 -7.17
N PRO A 53 16.04 -5.84 -6.74
CA PRO A 53 15.81 -6.23 -5.35
C PRO A 53 17.07 -6.04 -4.50
N LEU A 54 16.90 -5.62 -3.25
CA LEU A 54 17.99 -5.26 -2.35
C LEU A 54 18.72 -6.51 -1.84
N ALA A 55 20.06 -6.44 -1.78
CA ALA A 55 20.91 -7.45 -1.15
C ALA A 55 20.73 -8.89 -1.70
N VAL A 56 20.50 -9.00 -3.00
CA VAL A 56 20.43 -10.28 -3.73
C VAL A 56 21.35 -10.26 -4.94
N ALA A 57 21.50 -11.41 -5.60
CA ALA A 57 22.30 -11.55 -6.81
C ALA A 57 21.74 -10.82 -8.05
N GLY A 58 20.59 -10.15 -7.90
CA GLY A 58 19.89 -9.45 -8.97
C GLY A 58 18.89 -10.34 -9.69
N LEU A 59 18.14 -9.72 -10.60
CA LEU A 59 17.17 -10.40 -11.46
C LEU A 59 17.87 -10.98 -12.69
N THR A 60 17.38 -12.11 -13.18
CA THR A 60 17.71 -12.57 -14.52
C THR A 60 17.21 -11.58 -15.58
N ASP A 61 17.74 -11.68 -16.79
CA ASP A 61 17.29 -10.82 -17.90
C ASP A 61 15.79 -10.96 -18.18
N ALA A 62 15.27 -12.18 -18.10
CA ALA A 62 13.85 -12.45 -18.33
C ALA A 62 12.97 -11.80 -17.25
N GLU A 63 13.34 -11.93 -15.98
CA GLU A 63 12.62 -11.32 -14.86
C GLU A 63 12.67 -9.78 -14.93
N TYR A 64 13.85 -9.22 -15.18
CA TYR A 64 14.03 -7.78 -15.33
C TYR A 64 13.14 -7.22 -16.46
N GLN A 65 13.17 -7.85 -17.65
CA GLN A 65 12.34 -7.41 -18.77
C GLN A 65 10.84 -7.55 -18.49
N THR A 66 10.45 -8.58 -17.75
CA THR A 66 9.06 -8.78 -17.33
C THR A 66 8.60 -7.65 -16.42
N LEU A 67 9.39 -7.31 -15.39
CA LEU A 67 9.06 -6.19 -14.50
C LEU A 67 9.08 -4.84 -15.20
N GLN A 68 10.04 -4.59 -16.10
CA GLN A 68 10.11 -3.35 -16.87
C GLN A 68 8.86 -3.16 -17.74
N ARG A 69 8.43 -4.20 -18.46
CA ARG A 69 7.20 -4.14 -19.27
C ARG A 69 5.96 -3.94 -18.41
N TRP A 70 5.87 -4.66 -17.28
CA TRP A 70 4.75 -4.51 -16.36
C TRP A 70 4.66 -3.09 -15.78
N LEU A 71 5.78 -2.52 -15.32
CA LEU A 71 5.84 -1.13 -14.85
C LEU A 71 5.50 -0.13 -15.97
N ALA A 72 6.01 -0.34 -17.18
CA ALA A 72 5.73 0.52 -18.34
C ALA A 72 4.25 0.48 -18.75
N ALA A 73 3.56 -0.64 -18.54
CA ALA A 73 2.12 -0.78 -18.73
C ALA A 73 1.29 -0.13 -17.60
N GLY A 74 1.92 0.57 -16.66
CA GLY A 74 1.24 1.21 -15.53
C GLY A 74 1.10 0.32 -14.30
N ALA A 75 1.87 -0.78 -14.22
CA ALA A 75 1.83 -1.74 -13.12
C ALA A 75 0.39 -2.25 -12.83
N PRO A 76 -0.33 -2.74 -13.86
CA PRO A 76 -1.70 -3.18 -13.67
C PRO A 76 -1.75 -4.34 -12.66
N VAL A 77 -2.65 -4.22 -11.69
CA VAL A 77 -2.97 -5.28 -10.74
C VAL A 77 -4.39 -5.73 -11.04
N GLU A 78 -4.59 -7.04 -11.17
CA GLU A 78 -5.94 -7.59 -11.26
C GLU A 78 -6.64 -7.35 -9.93
N GLN A 79 -7.57 -6.40 -9.92
CA GLN A 79 -8.44 -6.17 -8.79
C GLN A 79 -9.67 -7.03 -8.99
N GLN A 80 -9.77 -8.12 -8.23
CA GLN A 80 -11.01 -8.88 -8.19
C GLN A 80 -12.01 -8.07 -7.37
N ALA A 81 -13.05 -7.57 -8.03
CA ALA A 81 -14.14 -6.88 -7.34
C ALA A 81 -14.84 -7.87 -6.41
N ILE A 82 -14.71 -7.64 -5.10
CA ILE A 82 -15.40 -8.42 -4.09
C ILE A 82 -16.85 -7.95 -4.04
N THR A 83 -17.79 -8.88 -4.21
CA THR A 83 -19.22 -8.62 -3.96
C THR A 83 -19.54 -9.16 -2.57
N PRO A 84 -20.00 -8.33 -1.62
CA PRO A 84 -20.33 -8.80 -0.28
C PRO A 84 -21.41 -9.88 -0.32
N SER A 85 -21.25 -10.93 0.48
CA SER A 85 -22.30 -11.90 0.75
C SER A 85 -23.46 -11.25 1.53
N VAL A 86 -24.59 -11.93 1.65
CA VAL A 86 -25.75 -11.42 2.41
C VAL A 86 -25.38 -11.13 3.87
N THR A 87 -24.57 -12.00 4.49
CA THR A 87 -24.10 -11.85 5.88
C THR A 87 -23.17 -10.66 6.04
N GLU A 88 -22.27 -10.44 5.07
CA GLU A 88 -21.35 -9.30 5.05
C GLU A 88 -22.12 -8.00 4.82
N ALA A 89 -23.01 -7.97 3.83
CA ALA A 89 -23.84 -6.80 3.51
C ALA A 89 -24.68 -6.34 4.71
N ALA A 90 -25.23 -7.27 5.49
CA ALA A 90 -25.97 -6.93 6.71
C ALA A 90 -25.09 -6.22 7.76
N GLN A 91 -23.85 -6.71 7.95
CA GLN A 91 -22.90 -6.11 8.89
C GLN A 91 -22.35 -4.78 8.37
N ILE A 92 -22.06 -4.66 7.07
CA ILE A 92 -21.67 -3.41 6.42
C ILE A 92 -22.74 -2.34 6.69
N ASN A 93 -24.02 -2.65 6.43
CA ASN A 93 -25.11 -1.71 6.65
C ASN A 93 -25.24 -1.29 8.12
N ALA A 94 -25.06 -2.22 9.07
CA ALA A 94 -25.11 -1.91 10.50
C ALA A 94 -23.99 -0.94 10.91
N TRP A 95 -22.77 -1.20 10.45
CA TRP A 95 -21.62 -0.34 10.72
C TRP A 95 -21.73 1.02 10.05
N GLU A 96 -22.15 1.06 8.79
CA GLU A 96 -22.36 2.32 8.09
C GLU A 96 -23.45 3.17 8.76
N ALA A 97 -24.55 2.56 9.21
CA ALA A 97 -25.59 3.27 9.95
C ALA A 97 -25.04 3.86 11.26
N GLN A 98 -24.25 3.09 12.02
CA GLN A 98 -23.67 3.56 13.28
C GLN A 98 -22.65 4.69 13.08
N LEU A 99 -21.77 4.58 12.08
CA LEU A 99 -20.73 5.57 11.81
C LEU A 99 -21.30 6.87 11.21
N ASN A 100 -22.45 6.79 10.52
CA ASN A 100 -23.12 7.91 9.90
C ASN A 100 -24.32 8.44 10.71
N GLU A 101 -24.52 7.95 11.93
CA GLU A 101 -25.63 8.38 12.80
C GLU A 101 -25.51 9.89 13.10
N PRO A 102 -26.58 10.69 12.88
CA PRO A 102 -26.53 12.13 13.09
C PRO A 102 -26.46 12.48 14.58
N GLY A 103 -25.67 13.50 14.90
CA GLY A 103 -25.57 14.05 16.26
C GLY A 103 -24.13 14.35 16.66
N ALA A 104 -23.94 15.32 17.56
CA ALA A 104 -22.60 15.77 17.94
C ALA A 104 -21.78 14.66 18.64
N ASN A 105 -22.41 13.89 19.52
CA ASN A 105 -21.75 12.80 20.24
C ASN A 105 -21.45 11.63 19.30
N GLN A 106 -22.39 11.29 18.42
CA GLN A 106 -22.27 10.22 17.44
C GLN A 106 -21.17 10.52 16.43
N ALA A 107 -21.13 11.75 15.90
CA ALA A 107 -20.08 12.20 15.00
C ALA A 107 -18.69 12.15 15.68
N LEU A 108 -18.59 12.54 16.95
CA LEU A 108 -17.34 12.47 17.71
C LEU A 108 -16.86 11.01 17.88
N VAL A 109 -17.75 10.11 18.27
CA VAL A 109 -17.43 8.68 18.46
C VAL A 109 -17.11 8.01 17.13
N GLY A 110 -17.90 8.27 16.09
CA GLY A 110 -17.69 7.73 14.74
C GLY A 110 -16.35 8.18 14.16
N ARG A 111 -16.01 9.47 14.32
CA ARG A 111 -14.69 10.00 13.97
C ARG A 111 -13.57 9.28 14.73
N TRP A 112 -13.70 9.16 16.05
CA TRP A 112 -12.70 8.48 16.88
C TRP A 112 -12.49 7.02 16.43
N LEU A 113 -13.58 6.27 16.19
CA LEU A 113 -13.52 4.89 15.70
C LEU A 113 -12.81 4.83 14.34
N PHE A 114 -13.19 5.68 13.39
CA PHE A 114 -12.55 5.72 12.09
C PHE A 114 -11.05 6.02 12.19
N GLU A 115 -10.66 7.04 12.95
CA GLU A 115 -9.24 7.40 13.14
C GLU A 115 -8.40 6.27 13.73
N HIS A 116 -8.98 5.39 14.56
CA HIS A 116 -8.27 4.26 15.15
C HIS A 116 -8.30 3.00 14.29
N LEU A 117 -9.27 2.90 13.36
CA LEU A 117 -9.48 1.72 12.52
C LEU A 117 -9.06 1.92 11.05
N PHE A 118 -8.74 3.14 10.60
CA PHE A 118 -8.54 3.43 9.16
C PHE A 118 -7.41 2.64 8.49
N LEU A 119 -6.41 2.17 9.26
CA LEU A 119 -5.31 1.34 8.74
C LEU A 119 -5.63 -0.16 8.77
N ALA A 120 -6.69 -0.55 9.47
CA ALA A 120 -7.06 -1.95 9.60
C ALA A 120 -7.77 -2.45 8.33
N HIS A 121 -7.43 -3.68 7.95
CA HIS A 121 -8.29 -4.47 7.09
C HIS A 121 -9.18 -5.31 7.98
N ILE A 122 -10.47 -5.35 7.68
CA ILE A 122 -11.46 -6.10 8.46
C ILE A 122 -12.02 -7.24 7.64
N TYR A 123 -12.48 -8.27 8.34
CA TYR A 123 -13.36 -9.30 7.81
C TYR A 123 -14.60 -9.34 8.69
N PHE A 124 -15.70 -9.86 8.16
CA PHE A 124 -16.95 -9.99 8.91
C PHE A 124 -17.13 -11.41 9.45
N GLU A 125 -17.74 -11.51 10.62
CA GLU A 125 -18.06 -12.82 11.20
C GLU A 125 -19.06 -13.55 10.30
N GLY A 126 -18.78 -14.81 9.99
CA GLY A 126 -19.58 -15.58 9.03
C GLY A 126 -19.50 -15.06 7.58
N GLY A 127 -18.52 -14.21 7.27
CA GLY A 127 -18.21 -13.77 5.90
C GLY A 127 -17.48 -14.83 5.07
N GLU A 128 -17.21 -14.50 3.82
CA GLU A 128 -16.52 -15.40 2.90
C GLU A 128 -15.00 -15.37 3.13
N ALA A 129 -14.36 -16.52 2.95
CA ALA A 129 -12.92 -16.63 3.15
C ALA A 129 -12.17 -15.80 2.10
N GLY A 130 -11.26 -14.94 2.56
CA GLY A 130 -10.48 -14.05 1.69
C GLY A 130 -11.16 -12.72 1.37
N HIS A 131 -12.39 -12.49 1.84
CA HIS A 131 -13.01 -11.17 1.77
C HIS A 131 -12.45 -10.27 2.88
N PHE A 132 -11.78 -9.21 2.45
CA PHE A 132 -11.28 -8.15 3.33
C PHE A 132 -11.80 -6.80 2.87
N PHE A 133 -12.18 -5.99 3.85
CA PHE A 133 -12.75 -4.66 3.65
C PHE A 133 -11.88 -3.62 4.35
N GLN A 134 -12.04 -2.37 3.93
CA GLN A 134 -11.35 -1.21 4.50
C GLN A 134 -12.39 -0.18 4.92
N TRP A 135 -12.08 0.56 5.98
CA TRP A 135 -12.85 1.74 6.35
C TRP A 135 -12.44 2.91 5.47
N VAL A 136 -13.44 3.62 4.92
CA VAL A 136 -13.21 4.74 4.02
C VAL A 136 -14.11 5.90 4.37
N ARG A 137 -13.66 7.12 4.07
CA ARG A 137 -14.54 8.29 4.01
C ARG A 137 -15.02 8.45 2.57
N SER A 138 -16.32 8.67 2.41
CA SER A 138 -16.97 8.79 1.10
C SER A 138 -17.74 10.10 0.99
N ARG A 139 -17.78 10.69 -0.21
CA ARG A 139 -18.68 11.82 -0.53
C ARG A 139 -20.10 11.36 -0.83
N THR A 140 -20.27 10.08 -1.16
CA THR A 140 -21.58 9.45 -1.42
C THR A 140 -22.12 8.76 -0.16
N PRO A 141 -23.44 8.75 0.03
CA PRO A 141 -24.06 8.08 1.19
C PRO A 141 -24.06 6.55 1.04
N SER A 142 -24.33 5.87 2.15
CA SER A 142 -24.54 4.41 2.23
C SER A 142 -25.43 3.85 1.11
N GLY A 143 -25.03 2.70 0.57
CA GLY A 143 -25.72 2.02 -0.54
C GLY A 143 -25.49 2.65 -1.93
N LYS A 144 -24.67 3.69 -2.05
CA LYS A 144 -24.16 4.20 -3.33
C LYS A 144 -22.71 3.76 -3.55
N PRO A 145 -22.23 3.71 -4.80
CA PRO A 145 -20.81 3.50 -5.06
C PRO A 145 -19.96 4.51 -4.29
N VAL A 146 -18.90 4.02 -3.65
CA VAL A 146 -17.99 4.83 -2.84
C VAL A 146 -17.29 5.87 -3.72
N ASP A 147 -17.40 7.15 -3.34
CA ASP A 147 -16.59 8.25 -3.85
C ASP A 147 -15.53 8.60 -2.80
N LEU A 148 -14.36 7.98 -2.94
CA LEU A 148 -13.32 7.98 -1.92
C LEU A 148 -12.73 9.38 -1.67
N ILE A 149 -12.65 9.73 -0.38
CA ILE A 149 -11.88 10.88 0.10
C ILE A 149 -10.48 10.38 0.52
N ALA A 150 -9.55 10.38 -0.44
CA ALA A 150 -8.20 9.83 -0.28
C ALA A 150 -7.21 10.81 0.36
N THR A 151 -7.39 11.12 1.64
CA THR A 151 -6.44 11.92 2.41
C THR A 151 -5.31 11.08 3.01
N ARG A 152 -4.19 11.73 3.34
CA ARG A 152 -3.04 11.04 3.94
C ARG A 152 -3.32 10.61 5.37
N ARG A 153 -3.99 11.46 6.15
CA ARG A 153 -4.43 11.14 7.53
C ARG A 153 -5.95 11.02 7.58
N PRO A 154 -6.49 10.23 8.53
CA PRO A 154 -7.92 10.03 8.67
C PRO A 154 -8.67 11.31 9.10
N ASP A 155 -7.96 12.25 9.71
CA ASP A 155 -8.46 13.52 10.25
C ASP A 155 -8.15 14.74 9.38
N ASP A 156 -7.39 14.56 8.29
CA ASP A 156 -7.12 15.63 7.34
C ASP A 156 -8.43 16.14 6.69
N ASP A 157 -8.43 17.42 6.35
CA ASP A 157 -9.53 18.10 5.65
C ASP A 157 -9.97 17.28 4.41
N PRO A 158 -11.27 16.93 4.27
CA PRO A 158 -11.78 16.17 3.14
C PRO A 158 -11.73 16.90 1.78
N GLY A 159 -11.39 18.20 1.77
CA GLY A 159 -11.26 19.04 0.58
C GLY A 159 -12.50 19.85 0.24
#